data_AF-A0A7Y6AFB4-F1
#
_entry.id   AF-A0A7Y6AFB4-F1
#
_cell.length_a   1.000
_cell.length_b   1.000
_cell.length_c   1.000
_cell.angle_alpha   90.00
_cell.angle_beta   90.00
_cell.angle_gamma   90.00
#
_symmetry.space_group_name_H-M   'P 1'
#
loop_
_entity.id
_entity.type
_entity.pdbx_description
1 polymer ?
#
loop_
_entity_poly.entity_id
_entity_poly.type
_entity_poly.pdbx_seq_one_letter_code
_entity_poly.pdbx_strand_id
1 'polypeptide(L)'
;MGAAHPAGPAGPDRLLRVVLGMLRSGGDAGGGLAGLLHRLDAGGLGEQAGSWVAHGRNQPISGRELTDALGTDELDRLAARTGLPREETAAAVAAALP
;
A
#
# COMPACT_ATOMS: atom_id res chain seq x y z
N MET A 1 -40.30 30.82 -5.02
CA MET A 1 -39.24 31.44 -4.20
C MET A 1 -39.07 30.62 -2.93
N GLY A 2 -37.86 30.19 -2.58
CA GLY A 2 -37.59 29.51 -1.31
C GLY A 2 -36.34 28.62 -1.27
N ALA A 3 -35.18 29.25 -1.44
CA ALA A 3 -33.82 28.88 -0.98
C ALA A 3 -33.25 27.45 -1.17
N ALA A 4 -32.10 27.44 -1.85
CA ALA A 4 -31.15 26.35 -2.01
C ALA A 4 -30.53 25.87 -0.68
N HIS A 5 -30.33 24.56 -0.57
CA HIS A 5 -29.41 23.97 0.40
C HIS A 5 -28.00 23.93 -0.21
N PRO A 6 -26.97 24.49 0.45
CA PRO A 6 -25.59 24.33 0.00
C PRO A 6 -25.10 22.91 0.33
N ALA A 7 -25.05 22.04 -0.67
CA ALA A 7 -24.22 20.85 -0.64
C ALA A 7 -22.76 21.29 -0.50
N GLY A 8 -22.21 21.19 0.71
CA GLY A 8 -20.79 21.47 0.95
C GLY A 8 -19.90 20.55 0.12
N PRO A 9 -18.73 21.03 -0.36
CA PRO A 9 -17.88 20.24 -1.23
C PRO A 9 -17.32 19.05 -0.47
N ALA A 10 -17.76 17.84 -0.82
CA ALA A 10 -17.04 16.60 -0.56
C ALA A 10 -15.75 16.64 -1.41
N GLY A 11 -14.78 17.40 -0.93
CA GLY A 11 -13.58 17.73 -1.67
C GLY A 11 -12.41 16.77 -1.40
N PRO A 12 -11.45 16.69 -2.34
CA PRO A 12 -10.20 15.94 -2.20
C PRO A 12 -9.41 16.31 -0.92
N ASP A 13 -9.65 17.49 -0.36
CA ASP A 13 -9.08 17.96 0.90
C ASP A 13 -9.35 17.01 2.09
N ARG A 14 -10.51 16.34 2.11
CA ARG A 14 -10.88 15.40 3.18
C ARG A 14 -10.09 14.10 3.08
N LEU A 15 -9.88 13.61 1.86
CA LEU A 15 -9.07 12.43 1.59
C LEU A 15 -7.60 12.69 1.97
N LEU A 16 -7.08 13.85 1.57
CA LEU A 16 -5.75 14.32 1.95
C LEU A 16 -5.55 14.37 3.47
N ARG A 17 -6.54 14.85 4.24
CA ARG A 17 -6.44 14.86 5.71
C ARG A 17 -6.47 13.48 6.35
N VAL A 18 -7.26 12.55 5.81
CA VAL A 18 -7.28 11.17 6.30
C VAL A 18 -5.93 10.50 6.03
N VAL A 19 -5.38 10.68 4.84
CA VAL A 19 -4.06 10.14 4.46
C VAL A 19 -2.94 10.75 5.32
N LEU A 20 -2.95 12.06 5.54
CA LEU A 20 -1.97 12.73 6.42
C LEU A 20 -2.12 12.33 7.89
N GLY A 21 -3.35 12.09 8.34
CA GLY A 21 -3.63 11.56 9.68
C GLY A 21 -3.10 10.13 9.87
N MET A 22 -3.26 9.28 8.85
CA MET A 22 -2.71 7.92 8.84
C MET A 22 -1.18 7.93 8.78
N LEU A 23 -0.58 8.82 7.99
CA LEU A 23 0.88 8.96 7.88
C LEU A 23 1.52 9.43 9.19
N ARG A 24 0.86 10.32 9.94
CA ARG A 24 1.30 10.74 11.28
C ARG A 24 0.98 9.74 12.38
N SER A 25 0.01 8.85 12.17
CA SER A 25 -0.41 7.85 13.16
C SER A 25 0.22 6.47 12.93
N GLY A 26 0.98 6.26 11.85
CA GLY A 26 1.63 5.00 11.47
C GLY A 26 2.83 4.58 12.33
N GLY A 27 2.84 4.97 13.60
CA GLY A 27 3.90 4.70 14.56
C GLY A 27 3.73 3.46 15.42
N ASP A 28 2.62 2.71 15.32
CA ASP A 28 2.44 1.58 16.23
C ASP A 28 1.65 0.40 15.64
N ALA A 29 2.11 -0.81 15.99
CA ALA A 29 1.66 -2.14 15.58
C ALA A 29 2.23 -2.73 14.25
N GLY A 30 3.56 -2.77 14.12
CA GLY A 30 4.31 -3.98 13.70
C GLY A 30 4.02 -4.70 12.36
N GLY A 31 3.23 -4.15 11.44
CA GLY A 31 2.79 -4.83 10.21
C GLY A 31 2.65 -3.93 8.98
N GLY A 32 3.48 -2.88 8.90
CA GLY A 32 3.55 -1.93 7.79
C GLY A 32 4.59 -2.31 6.72
N LEU A 33 4.98 -1.34 5.90
CA LEU A 33 5.95 -1.49 4.81
C LEU A 33 7.23 -2.22 5.24
N ALA A 34 7.75 -1.95 6.45
CA ALA A 34 8.94 -2.63 6.98
C ALA A 34 8.79 -4.17 7.07
N GLY A 35 7.61 -4.67 7.46
CA GLY A 35 7.34 -6.11 7.48
C GLY A 35 7.19 -6.72 6.09
N LEU A 36 6.71 -5.94 5.12
CA LEU A 36 6.66 -6.34 3.71
C LEU A 36 8.07 -6.41 3.12
N LEU A 37 8.90 -5.41 3.39
CA LEU A 37 10.30 -5.38 2.94
C LEU A 37 11.10 -6.56 3.47
N HIS A 38 10.95 -6.91 4.75
CA HIS A 38 11.60 -8.09 5.32
C HIS A 38 11.17 -9.38 4.60
N ARG A 39 9.89 -9.53 4.27
CA ARG A 39 9.41 -10.74 3.57
C ARG A 39 9.85 -10.79 2.12
N LEU A 40 9.87 -9.65 1.44
CA LEU A 40 10.41 -9.57 0.08
C LEU A 40 11.90 -9.96 0.07
N ASP A 41 12.66 -9.47 1.05
CA ASP A 41 14.04 -9.90 1.26
C ASP A 41 14.16 -11.40 1.51
N ALA A 42 13.34 -11.96 2.41
CA ALA A 42 13.29 -13.40 2.66
C ALA A 42 12.85 -14.23 1.43
N GLY A 43 12.06 -13.63 0.54
CA GLY A 43 11.61 -14.20 -0.73
C GLY A 43 12.58 -13.96 -1.90
N GLY A 44 13.78 -13.43 -1.67
CA GLY A 44 14.80 -13.22 -2.70
C GLY A 44 14.65 -11.93 -3.52
N LEU A 45 13.70 -11.06 -3.15
CA LEU A 45 13.45 -9.75 -3.76
C LEU A 45 14.01 -8.60 -2.91
N GLY A 46 15.03 -8.87 -2.10
CA GLY A 46 15.66 -7.91 -1.20
C GLY A 46 16.31 -6.72 -1.93
N GLU A 47 16.90 -6.95 -3.10
CA GLU A 47 17.48 -5.88 -3.93
C GLU A 47 16.40 -4.94 -4.48
N GLN A 48 15.27 -5.48 -4.93
CA GLN A 48 14.13 -4.72 -5.42
C GLN A 48 13.47 -3.94 -4.27
N ALA A 49 13.23 -4.61 -3.15
CA ALA A 49 12.70 -4.00 -1.92
C ALA A 49 13.62 -2.90 -1.39
N GLY A 50 14.93 -3.17 -1.34
CA GLY A 50 15.96 -2.22 -0.94
C GLY A 50 16.07 -1.04 -1.89
N SER A 51 15.83 -1.26 -3.19
CA SER A 51 15.78 -0.20 -4.18
C SER A 51 14.66 0.82 -3.92
N TRP A 52 13.56 0.43 -3.27
CA TRP A 52 12.45 1.33 -2.92
C TRP A 52 12.69 2.13 -1.64
N VAL A 53 13.51 1.58 -0.74
CA VAL A 53 13.95 2.27 0.47
C VAL A 53 15.12 3.21 0.15
N ALA A 54 15.96 2.82 -0.81
CA ALA A 54 16.98 3.67 -1.37
C ALA A 54 16.34 4.80 -2.20
N HIS A 55 16.88 6.01 -2.13
CA HIS A 55 16.41 7.17 -2.92
C HIS A 55 16.81 7.06 -4.41
N GLY A 56 16.84 5.85 -4.98
CA GLY A 56 17.36 5.52 -6.31
C GLY A 56 16.29 5.23 -7.36
N ARG A 57 16.68 4.61 -8.48
CA ARG A 57 15.73 4.09 -9.48
C ARG A 57 15.11 2.81 -8.95
N ASN A 58 13.84 2.90 -8.55
CA ASN A 58 13.09 1.76 -8.08
C ASN A 58 12.97 0.69 -9.15
N GLN A 59 13.26 -0.56 -8.77
CA GLN A 59 13.03 -1.69 -9.67
C GLN A 59 11.54 -2.04 -9.68
N PRO A 60 10.92 -2.15 -10.87
CA PRO A 60 9.55 -2.61 -10.98
C PRO A 60 9.47 -4.06 -10.54
N ILE A 61 8.42 -4.39 -9.80
CA ILE A 61 8.13 -5.77 -9.39
C ILE A 61 6.74 -6.14 -9.89
N SER A 62 6.61 -7.35 -10.41
CA SER A 62 5.31 -7.82 -10.87
C SER A 62 4.49 -8.38 -9.70
N GLY A 63 3.15 -8.32 -9.78
CA GLY A 63 2.29 -8.95 -8.77
C GLY A 63 2.56 -10.46 -8.60
N ARG A 64 3.05 -11.13 -9.64
CA ARG A 64 3.52 -12.53 -9.57
C ARG A 64 4.76 -12.70 -8.70
N GLU A 65 5.78 -11.88 -8.90
CA GLU A 65 7.01 -11.89 -8.10
C GLU A 65 6.69 -11.55 -6.64
N LEU A 66 5.79 -10.59 -6.43
CA LEU A 66 5.30 -10.25 -5.11
C LEU A 66 4.59 -11.43 -4.43
N THR A 67 3.80 -12.20 -5.20
CA THR A 67 3.13 -13.42 -4.72
C THR A 67 4.13 -14.52 -4.36
N ASP A 68 5.17 -14.67 -5.16
CA ASP A 68 6.22 -15.68 -4.95
C ASP A 68 7.03 -15.38 -3.68
N ALA A 69 7.41 -14.11 -3.48
CA ALA A 69 8.22 -13.70 -2.34
C ALA A 69 7.43 -13.53 -1.02
N LEU A 70 6.23 -12.96 -1.07
CA LEU A 70 5.40 -12.75 0.13
C LEU A 70 4.60 -14.01 0.52
N GLY A 71 4.32 -14.87 -0.45
CA GLY A 71 3.44 -16.01 -0.29
C GLY A 71 1.95 -15.64 -0.27
N THR A 72 1.11 -16.64 -0.51
CA THR A 72 -0.35 -16.49 -0.57
C THR A 72 -0.96 -16.07 0.76
N ASP A 73 -0.46 -16.57 1.90
CA ASP A 73 -0.98 -16.21 3.23
C ASP A 73 -0.85 -14.72 3.56
N GLU A 74 0.23 -14.09 3.10
CA GLU A 74 0.44 -12.67 3.36
C GLU A 74 -0.43 -11.81 2.44
N LEU A 75 -0.54 -12.20 1.17
CA LEU A 75 -1.45 -11.56 0.24
C LEU A 75 -2.92 -11.69 0.67
N ASP A 76 -3.30 -12.83 1.27
CA ASP A 76 -4.65 -13.03 1.82
C ASP A 76 -4.91 -12.11 3.03
N ARG A 77 -3.91 -11.96 3.92
CA ARG A 77 -3.99 -10.99 5.02
C ARG A 77 -4.09 -9.54 4.53
N LEU A 78 -3.35 -9.19 3.48
CA LEU A 78 -3.44 -7.86 2.85
C LEU A 78 -4.80 -7.68 2.17
N ALA A 79 -5.27 -8.67 1.41
CA ALA A 79 -6.58 -8.70 0.76
C ALA A 79 -7.72 -8.51 1.76
N ALA A 80 -7.67 -9.19 2.90
CA ALA A 80 -8.66 -9.03 3.97
C ALA A 80 -8.68 -7.62 4.58
N ARG A 81 -7.53 -6.92 4.56
CA ARG A 81 -7.41 -5.54 5.09
C ARG A 81 -7.82 -4.50 4.05
N THR A 82 -7.57 -4.74 2.77
CA THR A 82 -7.92 -3.83 1.67
C THR A 82 -9.33 -4.05 1.14
N GLY A 83 -9.91 -5.23 1.37
CA GLY A 83 -11.18 -5.66 0.76
C GLY A 83 -11.04 -6.04 -0.72
N LEU A 84 -9.81 -6.16 -1.24
CA LEU A 84 -9.53 -6.49 -2.63
C LEU A 84 -9.21 -7.99 -2.78
N PRO A 85 -9.44 -8.60 -3.95
CA PRO A 85 -8.94 -9.94 -4.20
C PRO A 85 -7.41 -9.97 -4.18
N ARG A 86 -6.81 -11.14 -3.88
CA ARG A 86 -5.35 -11.30 -3.74
C ARG A 86 -4.55 -10.74 -4.92
N GLU A 87 -5.04 -10.94 -6.15
CA GLU A 87 -4.33 -10.56 -7.37
C GLU A 87 -4.35 -9.04 -7.56
N GLU A 88 -5.49 -8.40 -7.29
CA GLU A 88 -5.56 -6.94 -7.23
C GLU A 88 -4.75 -6.37 -6.09
N THR A 89 -4.69 -7.06 -4.94
CA THR A 89 -3.86 -6.62 -3.81
C THR A 89 -2.38 -6.66 -4.19
N ALA A 90 -1.92 -7.75 -4.82
CA ALA A 90 -0.54 -7.85 -5.30
C ALA A 90 -0.22 -6.78 -6.36
N ALA A 91 -1.16 -6.54 -7.29
CA ALA A 91 -1.00 -5.50 -8.31
C ALA A 91 -1.03 -4.08 -7.73
N ALA A 92 -1.92 -3.82 -6.78
CA ALA A 92 -2.03 -2.54 -6.09
C ALA A 92 -0.81 -2.26 -5.21
N VAL A 93 -0.26 -3.28 -4.53
CA VAL A 93 0.99 -3.15 -3.80
C VAL A 93 2.13 -2.88 -4.78
N ALA A 94 2.24 -3.63 -5.88
CA ALA A 94 3.24 -3.38 -6.92
C ALA A 94 3.14 -1.97 -7.53
N ALA A 95 1.92 -1.44 -7.69
CA ALA A 95 1.67 -0.11 -8.27
C ALA A 95 1.80 1.04 -7.27
N ALA A 96 1.62 0.78 -5.97
CA ALA A 96 1.80 1.77 -4.91
C ALA A 96 3.29 1.99 -4.55
N LEU A 97 4.17 1.14 -5.09
CA LEU A 97 5.60 1.27 -4.98
C LEU A 97 6.10 2.16 -6.14
N PRO A 98 6.77 3.29 -5.85
CA PRO A 98 7.27 4.20 -6.88
C PRO A 98 8.37 3.59 -7.75
#